data_AF-A0A418GIQ0-F1
#
_entry.id   AF-A0A418GIQ0-F1
#
_cell.length_a   1.000
_cell.length_b   1.000
_cell.length_c   1.000
_cell.angle_alpha   90.00
_cell.angle_beta   90.00
_cell.angle_gamma   90.00
#
_symmetry.space_group_name_H-M   'P 1'
#
loop_
_entity.id
_entity.type
_entity.pdbx_description
1 polymer ?
#
loop_
_entity_poly.entity_id
_entity_poly.type
_entity_poly.pdbx_seq_one_letter_code
_entity_poly.pdbx_strand_id
1 'polypeptide(L)'
;QGEEKSRALAILKSALDSQQGEPWQTIRLISEFYPEDSGLFSPLLLNVVKLNPSEAMFLFAETPHAYLQGVALEVMANSDNVLRAGLTPKYIDIPELVANVKFEAKPANQLLTQPVKQGAELDFPIPVDDFAFSLHDLSDKETTISQQSAAILFCVEGDATLCKGSQQLQLKPGESAFIAANESPVTVKGHGRLARVYNKL
;
A
#
# COMPACT_ATOMS: atom_id res chain seq x y z
N GLN A 1 -30.25 11.94 15.43
CA GLN A 1 -28.92 11.66 14.84
C GLN A 1 -27.76 12.13 15.71
N GLY A 2 -27.67 13.41 16.13
CA GLY A 2 -26.55 13.89 16.98
C GLY A 2 -26.43 13.20 18.35
N GLU A 3 -27.53 13.10 19.10
CA GLU A 3 -27.52 12.48 20.44
C GLU A 3 -27.19 10.98 20.42
N GLU A 4 -27.70 10.24 19.42
CA GLU A 4 -27.41 8.81 19.25
C GLU A 4 -25.92 8.57 18.96
N LYS A 5 -25.32 9.40 18.09
CA LYS A 5 -23.88 9.35 17.81
C LYS A 5 -23.06 9.63 19.07
N SER A 6 -23.37 10.71 19.80
CA SER A 6 -22.67 11.05 21.03
C SER A 6 -22.78 9.94 22.08
N ARG A 7 -23.96 9.34 22.22
CA ARG A 7 -24.17 8.18 23.11
C ARG A 7 -23.34 6.97 22.69
N ALA A 8 -23.33 6.63 21.40
CA ALA A 8 -22.54 5.52 20.89
C ALA A 8 -21.04 5.73 21.14
N LEU A 9 -20.52 6.93 20.85
CA LEU A 9 -19.13 7.28 21.12
C LEU A 9 -18.79 7.24 22.61
N ALA A 10 -19.69 7.66 23.49
CA ALA A 10 -19.48 7.55 24.93
C ALA A 10 -19.37 6.08 25.39
N ILE A 11 -20.21 5.19 24.83
CA ILE A 11 -20.13 3.74 25.07
C ILE A 11 -18.79 3.18 24.57
N LEU A 12 -18.37 3.56 23.36
CA LEU A 12 -17.09 3.11 22.81
C LEU A 12 -15.93 3.58 23.68
N LYS A 13 -15.91 4.84 24.11
CA LYS A 13 -14.88 5.38 25.03
C LYS A 13 -14.83 4.60 26.34
N SER A 14 -15.98 4.30 26.94
CA SER A 14 -16.03 3.45 28.15
C SER A 14 -15.52 2.03 27.91
N ALA A 15 -15.78 1.44 26.73
CA ALA A 15 -15.22 0.14 26.37
C ALA A 15 -13.69 0.20 26.27
N LEU A 16 -13.12 1.29 25.73
CA LEU A 16 -11.67 1.47 25.67
C LEU A 16 -11.03 1.42 27.07
N ASP A 17 -11.66 1.93 28.13
CA ASP A 17 -11.07 1.89 29.47
C ASP A 17 -10.85 0.48 30.02
N SER A 18 -11.60 -0.52 29.52
CA SER A 18 -11.56 -1.89 30.03
C SER A 18 -10.96 -2.92 29.06
N GLN A 19 -11.02 -2.66 27.76
CA GLN A 19 -10.51 -3.59 26.74
C GLN A 19 -9.01 -3.39 26.48
N GLN A 20 -8.29 -4.45 26.13
CA GLN A 20 -6.84 -4.41 25.89
C GLN A 20 -6.49 -5.10 24.55
N GLY A 21 -5.33 -4.77 23.99
CA GLY A 21 -4.86 -5.34 22.71
C GLY A 21 -5.56 -4.77 21.47
N GLU A 22 -5.36 -5.44 20.34
CA GLU A 22 -6.02 -5.07 19.07
C GLU A 22 -7.45 -5.63 19.00
N PRO A 23 -8.39 -4.94 18.33
CA PRO A 23 -8.24 -3.65 17.63
C PRO A 23 -8.39 -2.41 18.53
N TRP A 24 -8.57 -2.59 19.84
CA TRP A 24 -8.83 -1.49 20.78
C TRP A 24 -7.69 -0.47 20.86
N GLN A 25 -6.44 -0.93 20.77
CA GLN A 25 -5.27 -0.06 20.72
C GLN A 25 -5.28 0.82 19.46
N THR A 26 -5.65 0.26 18.31
CA THR A 26 -5.84 1.04 17.08
C THR A 26 -6.96 2.08 17.22
N ILE A 27 -8.06 1.76 17.90
CA ILE A 27 -9.13 2.74 18.16
C ILE A 27 -8.61 3.89 19.04
N ARG A 28 -7.81 3.61 20.08
CA ARG A 28 -7.18 4.67 20.89
C ARG A 28 -6.32 5.58 20.02
N LEU A 29 -5.45 5.00 19.20
CA LEU A 29 -4.57 5.75 18.29
C LEU A 29 -5.38 6.68 17.37
N ILE A 30 -6.43 6.16 16.73
CA ILE A 30 -7.28 6.96 15.84
C ILE A 30 -8.00 8.07 16.63
N SER A 31 -8.44 7.80 17.86
CA SER A 31 -9.17 8.76 18.70
C SER A 31 -8.37 9.98 19.11
N GLU A 32 -7.03 9.91 19.10
CA GLU A 32 -6.16 11.08 19.33
C GLU A 32 -6.34 12.15 18.24
N PHE A 33 -6.68 11.74 17.02
CA PHE A 33 -6.86 12.61 15.86
C PHE A 33 -8.34 12.83 15.49
N TYR A 34 -9.19 11.83 15.73
CA TYR A 34 -10.60 11.81 15.33
C TYR A 34 -11.53 11.48 16.52
N PRO A 35 -11.49 12.23 17.64
CA PRO A 35 -12.15 11.87 18.90
C PRO A 35 -13.68 11.79 18.84
N GLU A 36 -14.28 12.48 17.86
CA GLU A 36 -15.74 12.59 17.69
C GLU A 36 -16.21 12.00 16.34
N ASP A 37 -15.37 11.22 15.64
CA ASP A 37 -15.70 10.63 14.35
C ASP A 37 -16.36 9.25 14.52
N SER A 38 -17.43 8.99 13.76
CA SER A 38 -18.10 7.67 13.78
C SER A 38 -17.21 6.55 13.22
N GLY A 39 -16.18 6.89 12.45
CA GLY A 39 -15.15 5.98 11.95
C GLY A 39 -14.31 5.33 13.05
N LEU A 40 -14.40 5.78 14.31
CA LEU A 40 -13.80 5.07 15.46
C LEU A 40 -14.34 3.65 15.65
N PHE A 41 -15.54 3.35 15.13
CA PHE A 41 -16.07 1.99 15.12
C PHE A 41 -15.49 1.12 14.00
N SER A 42 -14.82 1.70 13.00
CA SER A 42 -14.35 0.96 11.82
C SER A 42 -13.36 -0.17 12.14
N PRO A 43 -12.44 -0.08 13.12
CA PRO A 43 -11.56 -1.20 13.47
C PRO A 43 -12.28 -2.41 14.09
N LEU A 44 -13.55 -2.24 14.51
CA LEU A 44 -14.39 -3.36 14.97
C LEU A 44 -15.07 -4.10 13.81
N LEU A 45 -15.07 -3.51 12.61
CA LEU A 45 -15.73 -4.02 11.41
C LEU A 45 -14.72 -4.43 10.34
N LEU A 46 -13.61 -3.70 10.22
CA LEU A 46 -12.57 -3.89 9.23
C LEU A 46 -11.34 -4.53 9.89
N ASN A 47 -10.61 -5.33 9.11
CA ASN A 47 -9.37 -5.94 9.57
C ASN A 47 -8.31 -4.85 9.88
N VAL A 48 -7.80 -4.84 11.11
CA VAL A 48 -6.60 -4.07 11.46
C VAL A 48 -5.38 -4.88 11.04
N VAL A 49 -4.60 -4.36 10.10
CA VAL A 49 -3.43 -5.05 9.54
C VAL A 49 -2.17 -4.25 9.84
N LYS A 50 -1.16 -4.94 10.36
CA LYS A 50 0.20 -4.41 10.50
C LYS A 50 1.11 -5.10 9.49
N LEU A 51 1.48 -4.39 8.44
CA LEU A 51 2.43 -4.89 7.45
C LEU A 51 3.85 -4.81 7.96
N ASN A 52 4.58 -5.90 7.86
CA ASN A 52 6.03 -5.92 8.00
C ASN A 52 6.70 -5.39 6.73
N PRO A 53 7.95 -4.91 6.80
CA PRO A 53 8.69 -4.55 5.59
C PRO A 53 8.67 -5.67 4.55
N SER A 54 8.39 -5.32 3.30
CA SER A 54 8.23 -6.24 2.14
C SER A 54 6.93 -7.04 2.07
N GLU A 55 6.03 -6.91 3.04
CA GLU A 55 4.65 -7.35 2.85
C GLU A 55 3.88 -6.31 2.03
N ALA A 56 2.91 -6.77 1.24
CA ALA A 56 2.10 -5.92 0.39
C ALA A 56 0.63 -6.34 0.45
N MET A 57 -0.26 -5.39 0.18
CA MET A 57 -1.69 -5.62 0.03
C MET A 57 -2.16 -5.00 -1.28
N PHE A 58 -3.01 -5.70 -2.00
CA PHE A 58 -3.79 -5.13 -3.09
C PHE A 58 -5.15 -4.68 -2.56
N LEU A 59 -5.49 -3.42 -2.84
CA LEU A 59 -6.75 -2.81 -2.44
C LEU A 59 -7.77 -2.99 -3.56
N PHE A 60 -8.77 -3.83 -3.30
CA PHE A 60 -9.84 -4.11 -4.26
C PHE A 60 -10.83 -2.95 -4.32
N ALA A 61 -11.48 -2.80 -5.48
CA ALA A 61 -12.63 -1.91 -5.60
C ALA A 61 -13.71 -2.25 -4.57
N GLU A 62 -14.55 -1.27 -4.24
CA GLU A 62 -15.70 -1.43 -3.33
C GLU A 62 -15.35 -1.90 -1.91
N THR A 63 -14.06 -1.80 -1.51
CA THR A 63 -13.56 -2.26 -0.21
C THR A 63 -13.01 -1.10 0.61
N PRO A 64 -13.67 -0.70 1.72
CA PRO A 64 -13.15 0.33 2.61
C PRO A 64 -11.77 -0.02 3.17
N HIS A 65 -10.86 0.94 3.16
CA HIS A 65 -9.51 0.82 3.71
C HIS A 65 -9.02 2.17 4.22
N ALA A 66 -8.03 2.15 5.11
CA ALA A 66 -7.37 3.35 5.61
C ALA A 66 -5.92 3.04 5.97
N TYR A 67 -4.99 3.92 5.57
CA TYR A 67 -3.62 3.89 6.06
C TYR A 67 -3.54 4.67 7.37
N LEU A 68 -3.12 4.01 8.44
CA LEU A 68 -3.18 4.58 9.79
C LEU A 68 -1.82 5.11 10.25
N GLN A 69 -0.74 4.35 10.02
CA GLN A 69 0.59 4.70 10.50
C GLN A 69 1.68 3.94 9.71
N GLY A 70 2.79 4.63 9.41
CA GLY A 70 3.99 4.03 8.81
C GLY A 70 4.41 4.70 7.51
N VAL A 71 5.30 4.03 6.78
CA VAL A 71 5.78 4.43 5.45
C VAL A 71 5.62 3.21 4.53
N ALA A 72 5.05 3.42 3.35
CA ALA A 72 4.84 2.39 2.35
C ALA A 72 5.12 2.93 0.95
N LEU A 73 5.46 2.05 0.01
CA LEU A 73 5.37 2.35 -1.41
C LEU A 73 3.92 2.08 -1.85
N GLU A 74 3.33 3.04 -2.54
CA GLU A 74 2.00 2.92 -3.12
C GLU A 74 2.10 3.01 -4.64
N VAL A 75 1.42 2.09 -5.32
CA VAL A 75 1.30 2.08 -6.78
C VAL A 75 -0.18 2.07 -7.10
N MET A 76 -0.61 3.05 -7.90
CA MET A 76 -2.01 3.23 -8.25
C MET A 76 -2.12 3.63 -9.72
N ALA A 77 -3.26 3.32 -10.32
CA ALA A 77 -3.65 3.95 -11.57
C ALA A 77 -3.83 5.46 -11.37
N ASN A 78 -3.76 6.23 -12.45
CA ASN A 78 -4.08 7.67 -12.43
C ASN A 78 -5.59 7.86 -12.30
N SER A 79 -6.13 7.65 -11.10
CA SER A 79 -7.53 7.86 -10.74
C SER A 79 -7.62 8.54 -9.38
N ASP A 80 -8.56 9.47 -9.24
CA ASP A 80 -8.86 10.23 -8.04
C ASP A 80 -10.27 9.94 -7.49
N ASN A 81 -10.91 8.87 -7.97
CA ASN A 81 -12.23 8.44 -7.50
C ASN A 81 -12.15 7.91 -6.08
N VAL A 82 -12.48 8.76 -5.09
CA VAL A 82 -12.44 8.41 -3.66
C VAL A 82 -13.76 8.74 -2.99
N LEU A 83 -14.46 7.69 -2.54
CA LEU A 83 -15.59 7.80 -1.61
C LEU A 83 -15.08 7.64 -0.18
N ARG A 84 -15.38 8.62 0.69
CA ARG A 84 -14.94 8.60 2.09
C ARG A 84 -15.89 7.78 2.94
N ALA A 85 -15.35 6.97 3.85
CA ALA A 85 -16.13 6.08 4.72
C ALA A 85 -16.01 6.39 6.22
N GLY A 86 -15.42 7.54 6.58
CA GLY A 86 -15.19 7.98 7.96
C GLY A 86 -13.81 8.60 8.14
N LEU A 87 -13.44 8.90 9.39
CA LEU A 87 -12.17 9.50 9.76
C LEU A 87 -11.89 10.78 8.96
N THR A 88 -12.92 11.63 8.85
CA THR A 88 -12.86 12.82 8.01
C THR A 88 -13.86 13.87 8.50
N PRO A 89 -13.48 15.16 8.49
CA PRO A 89 -14.44 16.24 8.72
C PRO A 89 -15.28 16.56 7.48
N LYS A 90 -14.98 15.97 6.32
CA LYS A 90 -15.67 16.25 5.05
C LYS A 90 -17.02 15.55 5.01
N TYR A 91 -17.93 16.11 4.23
CA TYR A 91 -19.22 15.48 3.94
C TYR A 91 -19.03 14.10 3.31
N ILE A 92 -19.88 13.16 3.72
CA ILE A 92 -19.97 11.80 3.18
C ILE A 92 -21.39 11.63 2.63
N ASP A 93 -21.48 11.30 1.34
CA ASP A 93 -22.72 10.83 0.74
C ASP A 93 -22.89 9.35 1.12
N ILE A 94 -23.67 9.09 2.17
CA ILE A 94 -23.85 7.73 2.72
C ILE A 94 -24.57 6.81 1.72
N PRO A 95 -25.67 7.21 1.06
CA PRO A 95 -26.29 6.40 0.02
C PRO A 95 -25.31 6.01 -1.10
N GLU A 96 -24.53 6.95 -1.63
CA GLU A 96 -23.54 6.66 -2.68
C GLU A 96 -22.44 5.73 -2.18
N LEU A 97 -21.92 5.96 -0.97
CA LEU A 97 -20.94 5.06 -0.34
C LEU A 97 -21.47 3.64 -0.24
N VAL A 98 -22.68 3.46 0.30
CA VAL A 98 -23.29 2.13 0.49
C VAL A 98 -23.56 1.45 -0.85
N ALA A 99 -23.91 2.20 -1.89
CA ALA A 99 -24.12 1.67 -3.23
C ALA A 99 -22.82 1.14 -3.89
N ASN A 100 -21.66 1.65 -3.47
CA ASN A 100 -20.33 1.29 -3.99
C ASN A 100 -19.47 0.53 -2.96
N VAL A 101 -20.08 -0.07 -1.94
CA VAL A 101 -19.37 -0.93 -0.97
C VAL A 101 -19.91 -2.35 -1.05
N LYS A 102 -18.99 -3.29 -1.18
CA LYS A 102 -19.29 -4.71 -1.17
C LYS A 102 -19.16 -5.25 0.25
N PHE A 103 -20.30 -5.52 0.89
CA PHE A 103 -20.37 -6.01 2.27
C PHE A 103 -20.09 -7.53 2.40
N GLU A 104 -18.91 -7.95 1.93
CA GLU A 104 -18.42 -9.32 2.05
C GLU A 104 -17.18 -9.40 2.94
N ALA A 105 -17.19 -10.32 3.90
CA ALA A 105 -16.06 -10.50 4.80
C ALA A 105 -14.84 -11.07 4.06
N LYS A 106 -13.67 -10.47 4.28
CA LYS A 106 -12.39 -10.96 3.75
C LYS A 106 -11.55 -11.60 4.85
N PRO A 107 -11.24 -12.92 4.75
CA PRO A 107 -10.40 -13.61 5.73
C PRO A 107 -8.99 -13.00 5.84
N ALA A 108 -8.44 -12.97 7.06
CA ALA A 108 -7.13 -12.37 7.35
C ALA A 108 -5.98 -12.96 6.50
N ASN A 109 -6.01 -14.27 6.25
CA ASN A 109 -5.00 -14.97 5.44
C ASN A 109 -5.07 -14.66 3.93
N GLN A 110 -6.05 -13.88 3.48
CA GLN A 110 -6.21 -13.44 2.09
C GLN A 110 -5.96 -11.94 1.91
N LEU A 111 -5.56 -11.23 2.97
CA LEU A 111 -5.32 -9.79 2.92
C LEU A 111 -4.03 -9.45 2.17
N LEU A 112 -2.97 -10.24 2.40
CA LEU A 112 -1.65 -10.00 1.82
C LEU A 112 -1.56 -10.58 0.41
N THR A 113 -0.93 -9.83 -0.49
CA THR A 113 -0.52 -10.31 -1.81
C THR A 113 0.66 -11.27 -1.64
N GLN A 114 0.52 -12.51 -2.11
CA GLN A 114 1.60 -13.49 -2.05
C GLN A 114 2.56 -13.28 -3.22
N PRO A 115 3.83 -12.90 -2.95
CA PRO A 115 4.78 -12.66 -4.02
C PRO A 115 5.35 -13.96 -4.58
N VAL A 116 5.92 -13.89 -5.79
CA VAL A 116 6.57 -15.00 -6.48
C VAL A 116 8.06 -14.66 -6.66
N LYS A 117 8.94 -15.47 -6.04
CA LYS A 117 10.40 -15.29 -6.17
C LYS A 117 10.94 -16.02 -7.40
N GLN A 118 11.66 -15.33 -8.25
CA GLN A 118 12.38 -15.88 -9.40
C GLN A 118 13.79 -15.29 -9.47
N GLY A 119 14.81 -16.07 -9.11
CA GLY A 119 16.18 -15.57 -9.03
C GLY A 119 16.29 -14.42 -8.02
N ALA A 120 16.72 -13.24 -8.48
CA ALA A 120 16.79 -12.01 -7.66
C ALA A 120 15.46 -11.25 -7.58
N GLU A 121 14.51 -11.54 -8.45
CA GLU A 121 13.23 -10.85 -8.54
C GLU A 121 12.20 -11.45 -7.57
N LEU A 122 11.46 -10.58 -6.89
CA LEU A 122 10.28 -10.88 -6.10
C LEU A 122 9.11 -10.11 -6.71
N ASP A 123 8.35 -10.78 -7.58
CA ASP A 123 7.19 -10.22 -8.26
C ASP A 123 5.97 -10.24 -7.34
N PHE A 124 5.16 -9.18 -7.35
CA PHE A 124 3.87 -9.13 -6.66
C PHE A 124 2.77 -9.21 -7.72
N PRO A 125 2.12 -10.37 -7.91
CA PRO A 125 1.06 -10.50 -8.89
C PRO A 125 -0.12 -9.60 -8.55
N ILE A 126 -0.54 -8.78 -9.52
CA ILE A 126 -1.61 -7.80 -9.38
C ILE A 126 -2.70 -8.15 -10.41
N PRO A 127 -3.99 -8.19 -10.02
CA PRO A 127 -5.08 -8.58 -10.91
C PRO A 127 -5.60 -7.41 -11.77
N VAL A 128 -4.71 -6.55 -12.27
CA VAL A 128 -5.02 -5.46 -13.20
C VAL A 128 -3.94 -5.34 -14.26
N ASP A 129 -4.30 -4.76 -15.39
CA ASP A 129 -3.41 -4.56 -16.53
C ASP A 129 -2.68 -3.21 -16.49
N ASP A 130 -3.07 -2.29 -15.60
CA ASP A 130 -2.53 -0.93 -15.53
C ASP A 130 -1.04 -0.88 -15.16
N PHE A 131 -0.61 -1.77 -14.25
CA PHE A 131 0.77 -1.79 -13.74
C PHE A 131 1.14 -3.16 -13.16
N ALA A 132 2.45 -3.36 -13.00
CA ALA A 132 3.07 -4.46 -12.29
C ALA A 132 4.13 -3.93 -11.32
N PHE A 133 4.38 -4.68 -10.26
CA PHE A 133 5.34 -4.32 -9.22
C PHE A 133 6.26 -5.49 -8.88
N SER A 134 7.56 -5.23 -8.81
CA SER A 134 8.55 -6.20 -8.38
C SER A 134 9.63 -5.56 -7.51
N LEU A 135 10.22 -6.36 -6.62
CA LEU A 135 11.45 -6.01 -5.91
C LEU A 135 12.61 -6.83 -6.46
N HIS A 136 13.79 -6.23 -6.57
CA HIS A 136 15.01 -6.88 -7.01
C HIS A 136 16.07 -6.76 -5.93
N ASP A 137 16.55 -7.91 -5.44
CA ASP A 137 17.70 -7.94 -4.53
C ASP A 137 18.98 -7.65 -5.32
N LEU A 138 19.77 -6.70 -4.86
CA LEU A 138 21.01 -6.30 -5.52
C LEU A 138 22.21 -7.04 -4.92
N SER A 139 23.21 -7.25 -5.78
CA SER A 139 24.52 -7.76 -5.39
C SER A 139 25.62 -7.11 -6.25
N ASP A 140 26.88 -7.36 -5.93
CA ASP A 140 28.02 -6.97 -6.78
C ASP A 140 27.98 -7.60 -8.18
N LYS A 141 27.29 -8.73 -8.33
CA LYS A 141 27.07 -9.38 -9.62
C LYS A 141 25.96 -8.64 -10.37
N GLU A 142 26.29 -8.23 -11.59
CA GLU A 142 25.31 -7.60 -12.48
C GLU A 142 24.16 -8.54 -12.81
N THR A 143 22.95 -8.01 -12.69
CA THR A 143 21.71 -8.66 -13.10
C THR A 143 20.99 -7.79 -14.13
N THR A 144 20.28 -8.42 -15.06
CA THR A 144 19.54 -7.70 -16.09
C THR A 144 18.09 -7.50 -15.63
N ILE A 145 17.62 -6.26 -15.71
CA ILE A 145 16.20 -5.91 -15.55
C ILE A 145 15.67 -5.54 -16.93
N SER A 146 14.60 -6.22 -17.33
CA SER A 146 13.98 -6.07 -18.64
C SER A 146 12.47 -6.01 -18.55
N GLN A 147 11.87 -5.21 -19.40
CA GLN A 147 10.43 -5.06 -19.57
C GLN A 147 10.12 -4.61 -21.01
N GLN A 148 8.87 -4.75 -21.45
CA GLN A 148 8.40 -4.23 -22.75
C GLN A 148 7.81 -2.82 -22.64
N SER A 149 7.53 -2.36 -21.42
CA SER A 149 6.96 -1.06 -21.11
C SER A 149 8.00 -0.04 -20.64
N ALA A 150 7.54 1.19 -20.36
CA ALA A 150 8.29 2.06 -19.47
C ALA A 150 8.39 1.46 -18.06
N ALA A 151 9.44 1.81 -17.33
CA ALA A 151 9.61 1.42 -15.94
C ALA A 151 10.14 2.59 -15.08
N ILE A 152 9.73 2.62 -13.82
CA ILE A 152 10.38 3.43 -12.77
C ILE A 152 11.12 2.46 -11.86
N LEU A 153 12.42 2.70 -11.69
CA LEU A 153 13.27 1.99 -10.76
C LEU A 153 13.55 2.88 -9.56
N PHE A 154 13.28 2.40 -8.35
CA PHE A 154 13.38 3.16 -7.10
C PHE A 154 14.26 2.42 -6.10
N CYS A 155 15.31 3.07 -5.61
CA CYS A 155 16.20 2.47 -4.61
C CYS A 155 15.51 2.51 -3.23
N VAL A 156 15.11 1.34 -2.73
CA VAL A 156 14.42 1.20 -1.44
C VAL A 156 15.42 1.36 -0.30
N GLU A 157 16.55 0.68 -0.42
CA GLU A 157 17.63 0.66 0.58
C GLU A 157 18.95 0.26 -0.09
N GLY A 158 20.06 0.58 0.56
CA GLY A 158 21.40 0.32 0.05
C GLY A 158 21.81 1.30 -1.05
N ASP A 159 22.27 0.80 -2.19
CA ASP A 159 22.70 1.59 -3.34
C ASP A 159 22.54 0.78 -4.63
N ALA A 160 22.07 1.43 -5.69
CA ALA A 160 21.86 0.79 -6.98
C ALA A 160 22.65 1.52 -8.06
N THR A 161 23.41 0.77 -8.85
CA THR A 161 24.11 1.29 -10.02
C THR A 161 23.47 0.70 -11.27
N LEU A 162 22.82 1.55 -12.05
CA LEU A 162 22.20 1.25 -13.33
C LEU A 162 23.21 1.47 -14.45
N CYS A 163 23.33 0.53 -15.38
CA CYS A 163 24.21 0.62 -16.54
C CYS A 163 23.45 0.35 -17.84
N LYS A 164 23.70 1.19 -18.86
CA LYS A 164 23.23 1.03 -20.24
C LYS A 164 24.32 1.47 -21.21
N GLY A 165 24.98 0.50 -21.86
CA GLY A 165 26.14 0.79 -22.70
C GLY A 165 27.27 1.43 -21.88
N SER A 166 27.67 2.65 -22.22
CA SER A 166 28.66 3.43 -21.46
C SER A 166 28.05 4.33 -20.39
N GLN A 167 26.73 4.49 -20.35
CA GLN A 167 26.06 5.31 -19.35
C GLN A 167 25.90 4.55 -18.05
N GLN A 168 26.14 5.26 -16.95
CA GLN A 168 26.00 4.76 -15.60
C GLN A 168 25.27 5.80 -14.75
N LEU A 169 24.30 5.34 -13.96
CA LEU A 169 23.54 6.17 -13.03
C LEU A 169 23.49 5.47 -11.67
N GLN A 170 23.91 6.18 -10.63
CA GLN A 170 23.79 5.71 -9.25
C GLN A 170 22.52 6.25 -8.63
N LEU A 171 21.77 5.39 -7.94
CA LEU A 171 20.64 5.73 -7.10
C LEU A 171 20.97 5.38 -5.65
N LYS A 172 20.79 6.34 -4.76
CA LYS A 172 20.77 6.18 -3.31
C LYS A 172 19.33 5.95 -2.82
N PRO A 173 19.13 5.53 -1.56
CA PRO A 173 17.78 5.27 -1.05
C PRO A 173 16.89 6.50 -1.18
N GLY A 174 15.70 6.32 -1.75
CA GLY A 174 14.76 7.40 -2.05
C GLY A 174 14.89 8.01 -3.45
N GLU A 175 15.96 7.71 -4.19
CA GLU A 175 16.13 8.16 -5.58
C GLU A 175 15.50 7.17 -6.57
N SER A 176 15.09 7.69 -7.73
CA SER A 176 14.51 6.89 -8.80
C SER A 176 14.98 7.29 -10.19
N ALA A 177 14.87 6.35 -11.13
CA ALA A 177 15.16 6.55 -12.54
C ALA A 177 14.00 6.05 -13.40
N PHE A 178 13.66 6.82 -14.44
CA PHE A 178 12.73 6.40 -15.48
C PHE A 178 13.50 5.70 -16.61
N ILE A 179 13.06 4.51 -16.98
CA ILE A 179 13.59 3.73 -18.10
C ILE A 179 12.49 3.66 -19.16
N ALA A 180 12.73 4.30 -20.32
CA ALA A 180 11.81 4.21 -21.45
C ALA A 180 11.76 2.78 -22.01
N ALA A 181 10.64 2.41 -22.64
CA ALA A 181 10.44 1.06 -23.19
C ALA A 181 11.55 0.64 -24.17
N ASN A 182 11.98 1.56 -25.04
CA ASN A 182 13.03 1.35 -26.03
C ASN A 182 14.45 1.33 -25.42
N GLU A 183 14.62 1.71 -24.15
CA GLU A 183 15.88 1.65 -23.42
C GLU A 183 16.01 0.37 -22.57
N SER A 184 15.01 -0.51 -22.60
CA SER A 184 15.10 -1.85 -22.04
C SER A 184 16.08 -2.73 -22.85
N PRO A 185 16.87 -3.63 -22.22
CA PRO A 185 17.05 -3.80 -20.79
C PRO A 185 18.15 -2.90 -20.22
N VAL A 186 18.21 -2.80 -18.88
CA VAL A 186 19.33 -2.20 -18.13
C VAL A 186 20.01 -3.27 -17.26
N THR A 187 21.31 -3.14 -17.00
CA THR A 187 21.98 -3.96 -15.98
C THR A 187 22.05 -3.20 -14.66
N VAL A 188 21.92 -3.93 -13.56
CA VAL A 188 21.96 -3.38 -12.20
C VAL A 188 22.91 -4.18 -11.32
N LYS A 189 23.61 -3.48 -10.44
CA LYS A 189 24.41 -4.04 -9.35
C LYS A 189 24.40 -3.08 -8.15
N GLY A 190 24.83 -3.57 -7.00
CA GLY A 190 24.94 -2.79 -5.77
C GLY A 190 24.47 -3.61 -4.56
N HIS A 191 23.95 -2.94 -3.56
CA HIS A 191 23.52 -3.55 -2.30
C HIS A 191 22.10 -3.12 -1.95
N GLY A 192 21.39 -3.96 -1.20
CA GLY A 192 20.02 -3.67 -0.79
C GLY A 192 19.00 -4.03 -1.87
N ARG A 193 17.99 -3.18 -2.07
CA ARG A 193 16.81 -3.52 -2.88
C ARG A 193 16.39 -2.39 -3.80
N LEU A 194 16.02 -2.77 -5.02
CA LEU A 194 15.46 -1.90 -6.04
C LEU A 194 14.01 -2.29 -6.31
N ALA A 195 13.09 -1.37 -6.13
CA ALA A 195 11.70 -1.53 -6.55
C ALA A 195 11.54 -1.16 -8.02
N ARG A 196 10.67 -1.88 -8.72
CA ARG A 196 10.31 -1.61 -10.11
C ARG A 196 8.80 -1.52 -10.24
N VAL A 197 8.32 -0.40 -10.77
CA VAL A 197 6.97 -0.27 -11.32
C VAL A 197 7.07 -0.29 -12.84
N TYR A 198 6.29 -1.13 -13.49
CA TYR A 198 6.32 -1.33 -14.94
C TYR A 198 4.96 -1.88 -15.41
N ASN A 199 4.87 -2.38 -16.63
CA ASN A 199 3.70 -3.06 -17.16
C ASN A 199 4.11 -4.39 -17.81
N LYS A 200 3.27 -5.43 -17.69
CA LYS A 200 3.53 -6.78 -18.20
C LYS A 200 3.02 -7.02 -19.63
N LEU A 201 2.18 -6.14 -20.17
CA LEU A 201 1.62 -6.24 -21.52
C LEU A 201 2.64 -5.89 -22.62
#